data_AF-A0A851JGY6-F1
#
_entry.id   AF-A0A851JGY6-F1
#
_cell.length_a   1.000
_cell.length_b   1.000
_cell.length_c   1.000
_cell.angle_alpha   90.00
_cell.angle_beta   90.00
_cell.angle_gamma   90.00
#
_symmetry.space_group_name_H-M   'P 1'
#
loop_
_entity.id
_entity.type
_entity.pdbx_description
1 polymer ?
#
loop_
_entity_poly.entity_id
_entity_poly.type
_entity_poly.pdbx_seq_one_letter_code
_entity_poly.pdbx_strand_id
1 'polypeptide(L)'
;FVLTFFPGWQDKSFTCTLFMPFEEFEKLTTGEQVLGFFQTYFPDAIPLIGEKELKHDYFLLPAQAMISVKCSSYNLSSRCVLMGDAAHAVVPFYGQGMNAGFEDCLVFDELMDQFHNDFGACLPEFSRLRVPDDHAISDLAMYNYVEMREHVNSTWFIFRKHVDNFLHALMPSTIVPLYTMVTFTRIRYHEALQRWKWQTKVINRGLFVVGAAGLGGTYLLIKRLARNLNFCMEDLWGWSHYLKNVGNLPFGTRVV
;
A
#
# COMPACT_ATOMS: atom_id res chain seq x y z
N PHE A 1 4.48 -4.65 14.28
CA PHE A 1 3.37 -4.35 15.21
C PHE A 1 2.55 -3.22 14.62
N VAL A 2 1.24 -3.24 14.81
CA VAL A 2 0.34 -2.21 14.26
C VAL A 2 -0.56 -1.71 15.37
N LEU A 3 -0.64 -0.40 15.54
CA LEU A 3 -1.52 0.28 16.48
C LEU A 3 -2.42 1.23 15.71
N THR A 4 -3.74 1.08 15.81
CA THR A 4 -4.71 1.92 15.10
C THR A 4 -5.59 2.69 16.07
N PHE A 5 -5.90 3.94 15.74
CA PHE A 5 -6.76 4.81 16.54
C PHE A 5 -7.99 5.20 15.71
N PHE A 6 -9.18 4.94 16.26
CA PHE A 6 -10.45 5.36 15.68
C PHE A 6 -11.10 6.43 16.56
N PRO A 7 -11.47 7.59 16.01
CA PRO A 7 -12.10 8.64 16.80
C PRO A 7 -13.49 8.21 17.28
N GLY A 8 -13.77 8.44 18.56
CA GLY A 8 -15.11 8.36 19.13
C GLY A 8 -15.99 9.49 18.62
N TRP A 9 -17.24 9.17 18.24
CA TRP A 9 -18.13 10.12 17.57
C TRP A 9 -18.63 11.28 18.46
N GLN A 10 -18.57 11.15 19.79
CA GLN A 10 -19.24 12.09 20.71
C GLN A 10 -18.35 12.68 21.80
N ASP A 11 -17.30 11.99 22.21
CA ASP A 11 -16.56 12.25 23.46
C ASP A 11 -15.13 12.75 23.22
N LYS A 12 -14.76 13.05 21.97
CA LYS A 12 -13.38 13.42 21.57
C LYS A 12 -12.33 12.41 22.04
N SER A 13 -12.73 11.17 22.34
CA SER A 13 -11.83 10.09 22.68
C SER A 13 -11.37 9.36 21.40
N PHE A 14 -10.37 8.50 21.55
CA PHE A 14 -9.98 7.56 20.51
C PHE A 14 -10.01 6.15 21.09
N THR A 15 -10.63 5.23 20.36
CA THR A 15 -10.51 3.80 20.65
C THR A 15 -9.28 3.27 19.93
N CYS A 16 -8.39 2.65 20.70
CA CYS A 16 -7.14 2.10 20.19
C CYS A 16 -7.28 0.58 20.00
N THR A 17 -6.71 0.03 18.94
CA THR A 17 -6.61 -1.41 18.71
C THR A 17 -5.17 -1.78 18.40
N LEU A 18 -4.60 -2.67 19.20
CA LEU A 18 -3.25 -3.19 19.04
C LEU A 18 -3.30 -4.55 18.33
N PHE A 19 -2.59 -4.66 17.21
CA PHE A 19 -2.40 -5.90 16.48
C PHE A 19 -0.94 -6.37 16.62
N MET A 20 -0.78 -7.53 17.26
CA MET A 20 0.49 -8.25 17.34
C MET A 20 0.27 -9.76 17.44
N PRO A 21 1.28 -10.60 17.11
CA PRO A 21 1.18 -12.04 17.26
C PRO A 21 0.86 -12.46 18.71
N PHE A 22 0.12 -13.55 18.88
CA PHE A 22 -0.22 -14.09 20.21
C PHE A 22 1.01 -14.37 21.07
N GLU A 23 2.10 -14.85 20.45
CA GLU A 23 3.38 -15.11 21.11
C GLU A 23 3.98 -13.86 21.77
N GLU A 24 3.72 -12.67 21.23
CA GLU A 24 4.17 -11.40 21.81
C GLU A 24 3.22 -10.92 22.92
N PHE A 25 1.92 -11.20 22.82
CA PHE A 25 0.97 -10.99 23.92
C PHE A 25 1.33 -11.84 25.14
N GLU A 26 1.69 -13.10 24.94
CA GLU A 26 2.04 -14.04 26.02
C GLU A 26 3.33 -13.67 26.76
N LYS A 27 4.26 -12.96 26.10
CA LYS A 27 5.50 -12.46 26.74
C LYS A 27 5.25 -11.31 27.72
N LEU A 28 4.17 -10.55 27.54
CA LEU A 28 3.86 -9.37 28.34
C LEU A 28 2.94 -9.71 29.50
N THR A 29 3.54 -10.11 30.63
CA THR A 29 2.82 -10.58 31.82
C THR A 29 2.63 -9.51 32.89
N THR A 30 3.37 -8.40 32.81
CA THR A 30 3.34 -7.33 33.82
C THR A 30 3.17 -5.96 33.19
N GLY A 31 2.59 -5.01 33.93
CA GLY A 31 2.40 -3.64 33.45
C GLY A 31 3.70 -2.91 33.10
N GLU A 32 4.82 -3.22 33.76
CA GLU A 32 6.13 -2.65 33.40
C GLU A 32 6.66 -3.20 32.08
N GLN A 33 6.43 -4.49 31.79
CA GLN A 33 6.77 -5.07 30.48
C GLN A 33 5.94 -4.44 29.36
N VAL A 34 4.64 -4.22 29.59
CA VAL A 34 3.76 -3.50 28.65
C VAL A 34 4.29 -2.10 28.41
N LEU A 35 4.63 -1.36 29.46
CA LEU A 35 5.17 -0.01 29.33
C LEU A 35 6.49 0.00 28.55
N GLY A 36 7.41 -0.93 28.84
CA GLY A 36 8.67 -1.07 28.10
C GLY A 36 8.48 -1.42 26.61
N PHE A 37 7.48 -2.26 26.30
CA PHE A 37 7.10 -2.56 24.93
C PHE A 37 6.60 -1.30 24.20
N PHE A 38 5.69 -0.55 24.81
CA PHE A 38 5.18 0.70 24.23
C PHE A 38 6.29 1.75 24.11
N GLN A 39 7.22 1.86 25.06
CA GLN A 39 8.35 2.79 24.96
C GLN A 39 9.26 2.45 23.76
N THR A 40 9.40 1.16 23.45
CA THR A 40 10.26 0.70 22.35
C THR A 40 9.60 0.89 20.98
N TYR A 41 8.31 0.55 20.85
CA TYR A 41 7.63 0.49 19.55
C TYR A 41 6.67 1.65 19.29
N PHE A 42 6.07 2.24 20.33
CA PHE A 42 5.02 3.28 20.25
C PHE A 42 5.21 4.37 21.33
N PRO A 43 6.37 5.05 21.39
CA PRO A 43 6.69 5.97 22.48
C PRO A 43 5.75 7.18 22.56
N ASP A 44 5.18 7.58 21.43
CA ASP A 44 4.22 8.66 21.28
C ASP A 44 2.81 8.31 21.78
N ALA A 45 2.47 7.02 21.85
CA ALA A 45 1.16 6.58 22.33
C ALA A 45 1.01 6.68 23.86
N ILE A 46 2.10 6.54 24.62
CA ILE A 46 2.09 6.57 26.10
C ILE A 46 1.51 7.88 26.65
N PRO A 47 1.97 9.08 26.26
CA PRO A 47 1.42 10.32 26.78
C PRO A 47 -0.04 10.57 26.35
N LEU A 48 -0.51 9.92 25.28
CA LEU A 48 -1.89 10.08 24.77
C LEU A 48 -2.89 9.17 25.50
N ILE A 49 -2.49 7.93 25.82
CA ILE A 49 -3.33 6.94 26.50
C ILE A 49 -3.30 7.15 28.02
N GLY A 50 -2.13 7.48 28.57
CA GLY A 50 -1.87 7.50 30.01
C GLY A 50 -1.25 6.18 30.49
N GLU A 51 -0.19 6.28 31.30
CA GLU A 51 0.57 5.09 31.75
C GLU A 51 -0.24 4.15 32.63
N LYS A 52 -1.16 4.69 33.45
CA LYS A 52 -1.97 3.90 34.38
C LYS A 52 -3.08 3.18 33.62
N GLU A 53 -3.74 3.89 32.73
CA GLU A 53 -4.82 3.45 31.86
C GLU A 53 -4.30 2.37 30.93
N LEU A 54 -3.12 2.55 30.32
CA LEU A 54 -2.49 1.54 29.47
C LEU A 54 -2.25 0.22 30.23
N LYS A 55 -1.71 0.30 31.45
CA LYS A 55 -1.47 -0.89 32.28
C LYS A 55 -2.79 -1.56 32.70
N HIS A 56 -3.83 -0.79 32.97
CA HIS A 56 -5.13 -1.32 33.34
C HIS A 56 -5.85 -1.99 32.16
N ASP A 57 -5.98 -1.28 31.04
CA ASP A 57 -6.78 -1.69 29.90
C ASP A 57 -6.17 -2.88 29.16
N TYR A 58 -4.84 -2.97 29.14
CA TYR A 58 -4.13 -4.11 28.54
C TYR A 58 -4.48 -5.45 29.20
N PHE A 59 -4.71 -5.48 30.52
CA PHE A 59 -5.02 -6.70 31.27
C PHE A 59 -6.53 -6.89 31.54
N LEU A 60 -7.37 -5.98 31.06
CA LEU A 60 -8.82 -6.05 31.26
C LEU A 60 -9.43 -7.24 30.49
N LEU A 61 -8.94 -7.49 29.27
CA LEU A 61 -9.37 -8.60 28.42
C LEU A 61 -8.16 -9.24 27.72
N PRO A 62 -8.17 -10.55 27.49
CA PRO A 62 -7.13 -11.21 26.71
C PRO A 62 -7.18 -10.75 25.24
N ALA A 63 -6.07 -10.93 24.55
CA ALA A 63 -6.00 -10.70 23.10
C ALA A 63 -7.06 -11.53 22.35
N GLN A 64 -7.74 -10.90 21.41
CA GLN A 64 -8.84 -11.53 20.67
C GLN A 64 -8.33 -12.17 19.37
N ALA A 65 -8.83 -13.37 19.07
CA ALA A 65 -8.51 -14.06 17.83
C ALA A 65 -9.27 -13.42 16.66
N MET A 66 -8.54 -13.15 15.58
CA MET A 66 -9.11 -12.76 14.30
C MET A 66 -9.17 -14.00 13.42
N ILE A 67 -10.33 -14.25 12.83
CA ILE A 67 -10.55 -15.40 11.95
C ILE A 67 -10.77 -14.92 10.52
N SER A 68 -10.37 -15.75 9.55
CA SER A 68 -10.80 -15.62 8.18
C SER A 68 -11.46 -16.92 7.75
N VAL A 69 -12.71 -16.84 7.29
CA VAL A 69 -13.47 -17.99 6.80
C VAL A 69 -13.98 -17.65 5.41
N LYS A 70 -13.74 -18.56 4.47
CA LYS A 70 -14.33 -18.54 3.14
C LYS A 70 -15.16 -19.78 2.95
N CYS A 71 -16.37 -19.63 2.43
CA CYS A 71 -17.20 -20.75 2.00
C CYS A 71 -17.74 -20.52 0.58
N SER A 72 -18.23 -21.59 -0.04
CA SER A 72 -18.94 -21.57 -1.31
C SER A 72 -19.68 -22.90 -1.47
N SER A 73 -20.92 -22.94 -1.96
CA SER A 73 -21.82 -21.81 -2.28
C SER A 73 -22.50 -21.25 -1.01
N TYR A 74 -23.08 -20.05 -1.09
CA TYR A 74 -23.75 -19.41 0.06
C TYR A 74 -25.20 -19.83 0.26
N ASN A 75 -25.77 -20.59 -0.66
CA ASN A 75 -27.15 -21.03 -0.58
C ASN A 75 -27.29 -22.55 -0.53
N LEU A 76 -28.37 -22.99 0.09
CA LEU A 76 -28.84 -24.37 0.04
C LEU A 76 -30.20 -24.41 -0.66
N SER A 77 -30.17 -24.81 -1.94
CA SER A 77 -31.34 -24.76 -2.83
C SER A 77 -32.00 -23.38 -2.77
N SER A 78 -33.33 -23.33 -2.66
CA SER A 78 -34.15 -22.12 -2.47
C SER A 78 -34.55 -21.87 -1.00
N ARG A 79 -33.88 -22.50 -0.02
CA ARG A 79 -34.36 -22.56 1.38
C ARG A 79 -33.52 -21.81 2.38
N CYS A 80 -32.23 -21.66 2.12
CA CYS A 80 -31.29 -21.03 3.05
C CYS A 80 -30.24 -20.24 2.27
N VAL A 81 -29.83 -19.10 2.81
CA VAL A 81 -28.77 -18.25 2.30
C VAL A 81 -27.93 -17.71 3.46
N LEU A 82 -26.62 -17.60 3.25
CA LEU A 82 -25.67 -16.97 4.17
C LEU A 82 -25.31 -15.59 3.62
N MET A 83 -25.17 -14.60 4.51
CA MET A 83 -24.78 -13.22 4.20
C MET A 83 -23.88 -12.65 5.30
N GLY A 84 -23.04 -11.67 4.96
CA GLY A 84 -22.10 -11.05 5.87
C GLY A 84 -21.10 -12.05 6.46
N ASP A 85 -20.71 -11.85 7.72
CA ASP A 85 -19.71 -12.68 8.40
C ASP A 85 -20.06 -14.18 8.47
N ALA A 86 -21.34 -14.56 8.36
CA ALA A 86 -21.74 -15.96 8.27
C ALA A 86 -21.30 -16.63 6.95
N ALA A 87 -21.21 -15.85 5.87
CA ALA A 87 -20.72 -16.29 4.56
C ALA A 87 -19.21 -16.04 4.40
N HIS A 88 -18.73 -14.90 4.87
CA HIS A 88 -17.35 -14.43 4.67
C HIS A 88 -16.82 -13.67 5.89
N ALA A 89 -16.33 -14.40 6.89
CA ALA A 89 -15.56 -13.75 7.97
C ALA A 89 -14.22 -13.24 7.41
N VAL A 90 -14.03 -11.92 7.42
CA VAL A 90 -12.81 -11.25 6.93
C VAL A 90 -12.02 -10.61 8.06
N VAL A 91 -10.69 -10.62 7.93
CA VAL A 91 -9.82 -9.95 8.89
C VAL A 91 -10.01 -8.42 8.82
N PRO A 92 -9.97 -7.69 9.96
CA PRO A 92 -10.39 -6.29 10.04
C PRO A 92 -9.36 -5.29 9.47
N PHE A 93 -8.43 -5.73 8.62
CA PHE A 93 -7.35 -4.89 8.12
C PHE A 93 -7.75 -3.97 6.97
N TYR A 94 -8.90 -4.17 6.34
CA TYR A 94 -9.40 -3.27 5.29
C TYR A 94 -10.62 -2.43 5.74
N GLY A 95 -11.21 -2.71 6.90
CA GLY A 95 -12.43 -2.03 7.35
C GLY A 95 -13.67 -2.27 6.48
N GLN A 96 -13.72 -3.41 5.76
CA GLN A 96 -14.75 -3.69 4.75
C GLN A 96 -15.73 -4.81 5.15
N GLY A 97 -15.54 -5.54 6.25
CA GLY A 97 -16.45 -6.63 6.62
C GLY A 97 -17.91 -6.19 6.72
N MET A 98 -18.18 -5.13 7.50
CA MET A 98 -19.52 -4.54 7.60
C MET A 98 -20.04 -4.02 6.26
N ASN A 99 -19.21 -3.31 5.49
CA ASN A 99 -19.61 -2.73 4.20
C ASN A 99 -19.95 -3.82 3.18
N ALA A 100 -19.14 -4.88 3.11
CA ALA A 100 -19.39 -6.03 2.26
C ALA A 100 -20.67 -6.77 2.67
N GLY A 101 -20.91 -6.97 3.97
CA GLY A 101 -22.16 -7.57 4.46
C GLY A 101 -23.41 -6.71 4.18
N PHE A 102 -23.29 -5.38 4.22
CA PHE A 102 -24.37 -4.48 3.80
C PHE A 102 -24.57 -4.51 2.29
N GLU A 103 -23.49 -4.59 1.50
CA GLU A 103 -23.57 -4.74 0.06
C GLU A 103 -24.20 -6.09 -0.34
N ASP A 104 -23.98 -7.16 0.42
CA ASP A 104 -24.68 -8.44 0.22
C ASP A 104 -26.20 -8.27 0.26
N CYS A 105 -26.70 -7.57 1.29
CA CYS A 105 -28.13 -7.31 1.46
C CYS A 105 -28.68 -6.52 0.27
N LEU A 106 -27.93 -5.53 -0.19
CA LEU A 106 -28.31 -4.69 -1.33
C LEU A 106 -28.32 -5.47 -2.65
N VAL A 107 -27.27 -6.24 -2.93
CA VAL A 107 -27.20 -7.08 -4.14
C VAL A 107 -28.29 -8.13 -4.11
N PHE A 108 -28.61 -8.69 -2.94
CA PHE A 108 -29.71 -9.62 -2.80
C PHE A 108 -31.06 -8.97 -3.12
N ASP A 109 -31.32 -7.77 -2.61
CA ASP A 109 -32.53 -6.99 -2.91
C ASP A 109 -32.65 -6.66 -4.41
N GLU A 110 -31.55 -6.24 -5.06
CA GLU A 110 -31.49 -6.01 -6.51
C GLU A 110 -31.85 -7.29 -7.31
N LEU A 111 -31.43 -8.47 -6.86
CA LEU A 111 -31.79 -9.75 -7.48
C LEU A 111 -33.25 -10.14 -7.23
N MET A 112 -33.79 -9.83 -6.05
CA MET A 112 -35.21 -10.08 -5.74
C MET A 112 -36.11 -9.26 -6.66
N ASP A 113 -35.76 -8.01 -6.94
CA ASP A 113 -36.45 -7.17 -7.92
C ASP A 113 -36.33 -7.74 -9.34
N GLN A 114 -35.13 -8.15 -9.75
CA GLN A 114 -34.86 -8.67 -11.10
C GLN A 114 -35.60 -9.98 -11.40
N PHE A 115 -35.71 -10.88 -10.42
CA PHE A 115 -36.34 -12.19 -10.58
C PHE A 115 -37.74 -12.26 -9.95
N HIS A 116 -38.36 -11.11 -9.65
CA HIS A 116 -39.73 -11.02 -9.14
C HIS A 116 -39.98 -11.89 -7.90
N ASN A 117 -39.04 -11.86 -6.95
CA ASN A 117 -39.06 -12.62 -5.69
C ASN A 117 -39.01 -14.16 -5.86
N ASP A 118 -38.55 -14.67 -7.00
CA ASP A 118 -38.32 -16.11 -7.18
C ASP A 118 -37.00 -16.55 -6.50
N PHE A 119 -37.10 -17.01 -5.26
CA PHE A 119 -35.97 -17.56 -4.52
C PHE A 119 -35.28 -18.75 -5.22
N GLY A 120 -35.97 -19.46 -6.11
CA GLY A 120 -35.38 -20.53 -6.93
C GLY A 120 -34.31 -20.02 -7.88
N ALA A 121 -34.48 -18.82 -8.41
CA ALA A 121 -33.53 -18.13 -9.28
C ALA A 121 -32.57 -17.21 -8.49
N CYS A 122 -33.07 -16.47 -7.50
CA CYS A 122 -32.28 -15.49 -6.75
C CYS A 122 -31.13 -16.13 -5.97
N LEU A 123 -31.38 -17.23 -5.23
CA LEU A 123 -30.36 -17.79 -4.33
C LEU A 123 -29.13 -18.35 -5.07
N PRO A 124 -29.27 -19.14 -6.15
CA PRO A 124 -28.13 -19.57 -6.95
C PRO A 124 -27.39 -18.41 -7.60
N GLU A 125 -28.13 -17.41 -8.11
CA GLU A 125 -27.54 -16.25 -8.77
C GLU A 125 -26.78 -15.35 -7.79
N PHE A 126 -27.30 -15.19 -6.57
CA PHE A 126 -26.62 -14.49 -5.49
C PHE A 126 -25.27 -15.15 -5.16
N SER A 127 -25.26 -16.46 -4.95
CA SER A 127 -24.00 -17.20 -4.75
C SER A 127 -23.04 -17.05 -5.94
N ARG A 128 -23.55 -17.10 -7.18
CA ARG A 128 -22.74 -16.97 -8.39
C ARG A 128 -22.10 -15.58 -8.50
N LEU A 129 -22.83 -14.53 -8.16
CA LEU A 129 -22.39 -13.15 -8.26
C LEU A 129 -21.49 -12.74 -7.09
N ARG A 130 -21.85 -13.13 -5.86
CA ARG A 130 -21.26 -12.54 -4.66
C ARG A 130 -20.03 -13.29 -4.13
N VAL A 131 -19.98 -14.62 -4.26
CA VAL A 131 -18.82 -15.42 -3.84
C VAL A 131 -17.48 -14.89 -4.38
N PRO A 132 -17.33 -14.56 -5.68
CA PRO A 132 -16.08 -14.01 -6.19
C PRO A 132 -15.68 -12.67 -5.57
N ASP A 133 -16.66 -11.82 -5.27
CA ASP A 133 -16.43 -10.49 -4.68
C ASP A 133 -16.00 -10.60 -3.23
N ASP A 134 -16.73 -11.37 -2.43
CA ASP A 134 -16.41 -11.59 -1.02
C ASP A 134 -15.07 -12.29 -0.83
N HIS A 135 -14.75 -13.24 -1.71
CA HIS A 135 -13.45 -13.91 -1.70
C HIS A 135 -12.33 -12.93 -2.05
N ALA A 136 -12.57 -12.01 -2.99
CA ALA A 136 -11.61 -10.99 -3.38
C ALA A 136 -11.38 -9.96 -2.27
N ILE A 137 -12.42 -9.48 -1.58
CA ILE A 137 -12.23 -8.55 -0.45
C ILE A 137 -11.54 -9.23 0.74
N SER A 138 -11.85 -10.51 0.99
CA SER A 138 -11.15 -11.32 1.98
C SER A 138 -9.65 -11.45 1.65
N ASP A 139 -9.30 -11.70 0.38
CA ASP A 139 -7.89 -11.72 -0.08
C ASP A 139 -7.22 -10.35 0.05
N LEU A 140 -7.93 -9.27 -0.31
CA LEU A 140 -7.44 -7.91 -0.18
C LEU A 140 -7.18 -7.51 1.28
N ALA A 141 -8.05 -7.94 2.20
CA ALA A 141 -7.87 -7.70 3.63
C ALA A 141 -6.65 -8.46 4.17
N MET A 142 -6.46 -9.71 3.75
CA MET A 142 -5.27 -10.49 4.13
C MET A 142 -3.99 -9.92 3.51
N TYR A 143 -4.05 -9.46 2.27
CA TYR A 143 -2.94 -8.76 1.63
C TYR A 143 -2.56 -7.48 2.39
N ASN A 144 -3.55 -6.68 2.80
CA ASN A 144 -3.33 -5.45 3.55
C ASN A 144 -2.69 -5.74 4.92
N TYR A 145 -3.04 -6.85 5.57
CA TYR A 145 -2.37 -7.28 6.81
C TYR A 145 -0.86 -7.47 6.60
N VAL A 146 -0.47 -8.20 5.54
CA VAL A 146 0.95 -8.45 5.22
C VAL A 146 1.66 -7.14 4.87
N GLU A 147 1.01 -6.28 4.06
CA GLU A 147 1.54 -4.97 3.68
C GLU A 147 1.80 -4.07 4.90
N MET A 148 0.84 -4.00 5.84
CA MET A 148 0.96 -3.25 7.08
C MET A 148 2.06 -3.80 8.01
N ARG A 149 2.33 -5.10 7.96
CA ARG A 149 3.36 -5.72 8.80
C ARG A 149 4.77 -5.49 8.26
N GLU A 150 4.96 -5.57 6.94
CA GLU A 150 6.30 -5.69 6.33
C GLU A 150 6.73 -4.48 5.50
N HIS A 151 5.78 -3.74 4.92
CA HIS A 151 6.10 -2.82 3.82
C HIS A 151 5.80 -1.35 4.08
N VAL A 152 4.95 -1.01 5.06
CA VAL A 152 4.59 0.39 5.35
C VAL A 152 5.79 1.29 5.66
N ASN A 153 6.83 0.75 6.29
CA ASN A 153 8.06 1.47 6.59
C ASN A 153 9.12 1.38 5.49
N SER A 154 8.86 0.65 4.41
CA SER A 154 9.83 0.48 3.33
C SER A 154 9.84 1.70 2.40
N THR A 155 11.04 2.23 2.11
CA THR A 155 11.22 3.39 1.23
C THR A 155 10.66 3.13 -0.18
N TRP A 156 10.75 1.88 -0.65
CA TRP A 156 10.19 1.46 -1.93
C TRP A 156 8.66 1.56 -1.95
N PHE A 157 7.99 1.15 -0.87
CA PHE A 157 6.53 1.24 -0.78
C PHE A 157 6.06 2.70 -0.78
N ILE A 158 6.72 3.56 -0.01
CA ILE A 158 6.42 5.00 0.01
C ILE A 158 6.64 5.61 -1.38
N PHE A 159 7.76 5.29 -2.03
CA PHE A 159 8.02 5.72 -3.41
C PHE A 159 6.95 5.23 -4.38
N ARG A 160 6.57 3.95 -4.31
CA ARG A 160 5.54 3.35 -5.16
C ARG A 160 4.20 4.08 -5.01
N LYS A 161 3.82 4.41 -3.78
CA LYS A 161 2.60 5.16 -3.47
C LYS A 161 2.63 6.58 -4.08
N HIS A 162 3.79 7.25 -4.06
CA HIS A 162 3.94 8.55 -4.72
C HIS A 162 3.82 8.44 -6.24
N VAL A 163 4.43 7.40 -6.83
CA VAL A 163 4.28 7.11 -8.27
C VAL A 163 2.82 6.85 -8.63
N ASP A 164 2.10 6.06 -7.84
CA ASP A 164 0.69 5.77 -8.08
C ASP A 164 -0.18 7.03 -7.97
N ASN A 165 0.06 7.87 -6.97
CA ASN A 165 -0.65 9.14 -6.83
C ASN A 165 -0.35 10.11 -7.98
N PHE A 166 0.91 10.18 -8.42
CA PHE A 166 1.31 11.00 -9.56
C PHE A 166 0.67 10.51 -10.86
N LEU A 167 0.69 9.20 -11.09
CA LEU A 167 0.05 8.58 -12.26
C LEU A 167 -1.46 8.75 -12.25
N HIS A 168 -2.10 8.68 -11.07
CA HIS A 168 -3.52 8.99 -10.91
C HIS A 168 -3.81 10.46 -11.25
N ALA A 169 -2.96 11.40 -10.82
CA ALA A 169 -3.11 12.81 -11.18
C ALA A 169 -2.98 13.06 -12.69
N LEU A 170 -2.14 12.30 -13.39
CA LEU A 170 -1.98 12.39 -14.85
C LEU A 170 -3.09 11.69 -15.64
N MET A 171 -3.55 10.53 -15.17
CA MET A 171 -4.53 9.69 -15.84
C MET A 171 -5.61 9.19 -14.86
N PRO A 172 -6.49 10.09 -14.39
CA PRO A 172 -7.41 9.81 -13.28
C PRO A 172 -8.45 8.74 -13.59
N SER A 173 -8.82 8.56 -14.86
CA SER A 173 -9.78 7.53 -15.29
C SER A 173 -9.16 6.16 -15.55
N THR A 174 -7.86 6.10 -15.86
CA THR A 174 -7.18 4.85 -16.26
C THR A 174 -6.44 4.20 -15.10
N ILE A 175 -5.87 5.01 -14.19
CA ILE A 175 -5.13 4.52 -13.03
C ILE A 175 -5.84 5.05 -11.79
N VAL A 176 -6.64 4.18 -11.17
CA VAL A 176 -7.35 4.50 -9.93
C VAL A 176 -6.68 3.74 -8.78
N PRO A 177 -6.30 4.39 -7.67
CA PRO A 177 -5.76 3.70 -6.51
C PRO A 177 -6.72 2.63 -6.00
N LEU A 178 -6.18 1.49 -5.57
CA LEU A 178 -6.98 0.36 -5.07
C LEU A 178 -7.88 0.78 -3.89
N TYR A 179 -7.35 1.57 -2.96
CA TYR A 179 -8.12 2.11 -1.84
C TYR A 179 -9.34 2.90 -2.30
N THR A 180 -9.21 3.71 -3.36
CA THR A 180 -10.31 4.49 -3.92
C THR A 180 -11.36 3.60 -4.57
N MET A 181 -10.93 2.60 -5.34
CA MET A 181 -11.86 1.65 -5.97
C MET A 181 -12.69 0.88 -4.93
N VAL A 182 -12.06 0.41 -3.86
CA VAL A 182 -12.73 -0.41 -2.85
C VAL A 182 -13.58 0.42 -1.87
N THR A 183 -13.11 1.61 -1.48
CA THR A 183 -13.73 2.39 -0.40
C THR A 183 -14.77 3.39 -0.89
N PHE A 184 -14.55 3.99 -2.07
CA PHE A 184 -15.35 5.12 -2.55
C PHE A 184 -16.19 4.80 -3.79
N THR A 185 -16.21 3.55 -4.24
CA THR A 185 -17.01 3.11 -5.39
C THR A 185 -17.69 1.78 -5.09
N ARG A 186 -18.72 1.43 -5.88
CA ARG A 186 -19.36 0.10 -5.89
C ARG A 186 -18.83 -0.77 -7.04
N ILE A 187 -17.56 -0.60 -7.43
CA ILE A 187 -16.94 -1.54 -8.38
C ILE A 187 -16.82 -2.88 -7.67
N ARG A 188 -17.31 -3.94 -8.31
CA ARG A 188 -17.21 -5.31 -7.82
C ARG A 188 -15.79 -5.63 -7.36
N TYR A 189 -15.64 -6.18 -6.16
CA TYR A 189 -14.32 -6.35 -5.52
C TYR A 189 -13.35 -7.18 -6.37
N HIS A 190 -13.83 -8.23 -7.07
CA HIS A 190 -12.94 -9.01 -7.94
C HIS A 190 -12.49 -8.21 -9.16
N GLU A 191 -13.30 -7.29 -9.69
CA GLU A 191 -12.91 -6.40 -10.77
C GLU A 191 -11.89 -5.37 -10.28
N ALA A 192 -12.09 -4.80 -9.09
CA ALA A 192 -11.12 -3.89 -8.48
C ALA A 192 -9.76 -4.59 -8.30
N LEU A 193 -9.76 -5.85 -7.85
CA LEU A 193 -8.56 -6.69 -7.73
C LEU A 193 -7.89 -6.93 -9.09
N GLN A 194 -8.66 -7.25 -10.14
CA GLN A 194 -8.13 -7.46 -11.49
C GLN A 194 -7.54 -6.18 -12.09
N ARG A 195 -8.24 -5.05 -11.96
CA ARG A 195 -7.77 -3.73 -12.40
C ARG A 195 -6.49 -3.35 -11.69
N TRP A 196 -6.42 -3.56 -10.38
CA TRP A 196 -5.20 -3.31 -9.60
C TRP A 196 -4.03 -4.18 -10.09
N LYS A 197 -4.22 -5.49 -10.29
CA LYS A 197 -3.18 -6.37 -10.85
C LYS A 197 -2.70 -5.91 -12.22
N TRP A 198 -3.62 -5.48 -13.08
CA TRP A 198 -3.29 -4.95 -14.39
C TRP A 198 -2.50 -3.63 -14.29
N GLN A 199 -2.96 -2.68 -13.49
CA GLN A 199 -2.27 -1.41 -13.25
C GLN A 199 -0.85 -1.64 -12.72
N THR A 200 -0.68 -2.50 -11.71
CA THR A 200 0.64 -2.84 -11.16
C THR A 200 1.56 -3.42 -12.23
N LYS A 201 1.04 -4.31 -13.11
CA LYS A 201 1.82 -4.88 -14.22
C LYS A 201 2.24 -3.83 -15.25
N VAL A 202 1.33 -2.93 -15.63
CA VAL A 202 1.63 -1.86 -16.60
C VAL A 202 2.65 -0.89 -16.04
N ILE A 203 2.48 -0.45 -14.79
CA ILE A 203 3.39 0.52 -14.18
C ILE A 203 4.76 -0.11 -13.95
N ASN A 204 4.86 -1.37 -13.51
CA ASN A 204 6.14 -2.04 -13.36
C ASN A 204 6.88 -2.17 -14.71
N ARG A 205 6.16 -2.47 -15.80
CA ARG A 205 6.74 -2.47 -17.16
C ARG A 205 7.18 -1.08 -17.58
N GLY A 206 6.38 -0.05 -17.31
CA GLY A 206 6.73 1.35 -17.60
C GLY A 206 8.00 1.79 -16.87
N LEU A 207 8.08 1.51 -15.56
CA LEU A 207 9.26 1.78 -14.74
C LEU A 207 10.51 1.07 -15.26
N PHE A 208 10.38 -0.19 -15.70
CA PHE A 208 11.48 -0.94 -16.29
C PHE A 208 12.00 -0.29 -17.59
N VAL A 209 11.08 0.12 -18.49
CA VAL A 209 11.45 0.79 -19.75
C VAL A 209 12.10 2.15 -19.49
N VAL A 210 11.56 2.95 -18.58
CA VAL A 210 12.14 4.25 -18.19
C VAL A 210 13.51 4.05 -17.56
N GLY A 211 13.69 3.04 -16.70
CA GLY A 211 14.99 2.69 -16.12
C GLY A 211 16.02 2.30 -17.19
N ALA A 212 15.63 1.46 -18.14
CA ALA A 212 16.50 1.05 -19.25
C ALA A 212 16.87 2.24 -20.17
N ALA A 213 15.91 3.11 -20.48
CA ALA A 213 16.17 4.33 -21.26
C ALA A 213 17.09 5.30 -20.51
N GLY A 214 16.96 5.40 -19.18
CA GLY A 214 17.85 6.19 -18.33
C GLY A 214 19.32 5.75 -18.43
N LEU A 215 19.57 4.44 -18.43
CA LEU A 215 20.92 3.89 -18.66
C LEU A 215 21.48 4.29 -20.02
N GLY A 216 20.67 4.21 -21.08
CA GLY A 216 21.07 4.70 -22.41
C GLY A 216 21.37 6.20 -22.43
N GLY A 217 20.57 7.01 -21.73
CA GLY A 217 20.79 8.44 -21.56
C GLY A 217 22.10 8.75 -20.85
N THR A 218 22.39 8.06 -19.73
CA THR A 218 23.66 8.23 -19.01
C THR A 218 24.86 7.84 -19.86
N TYR A 219 24.77 6.76 -20.66
CA TYR A 219 25.82 6.37 -21.59
C TYR A 219 26.10 7.45 -22.64
N LEU A 220 25.07 8.05 -23.23
CA LEU A 220 25.21 9.15 -24.19
C LEU A 220 25.81 10.40 -23.53
N LEU A 221 25.44 10.69 -22.29
CA LEU A 221 25.95 11.83 -21.52
C LEU A 221 27.44 11.65 -21.18
N ILE A 222 27.84 10.45 -20.75
CA ILE A 222 29.25 10.08 -20.54
C ILE A 222 30.03 10.18 -21.85
N LYS A 223 29.49 9.65 -22.96
CA LYS A 223 30.14 9.74 -24.28
C LYS A 223 30.31 11.19 -24.75
N ARG A 224 29.32 12.05 -24.49
CA ARG A 224 29.38 13.48 -24.82
C ARG A 224 30.39 14.23 -23.95
N LEU A 225 30.42 13.95 -22.65
CA LEU A 225 31.41 14.51 -21.73
C LEU A 225 32.84 14.06 -22.08
N ALA A 226 33.05 12.78 -22.38
CA ALA A 226 34.33 12.25 -22.83
C ALA A 226 34.80 12.92 -24.13
N ARG A 227 33.88 13.17 -25.08
CA ARG A 227 34.19 13.89 -26.33
C ARG A 227 34.57 15.36 -26.06
N ASN A 228 33.87 16.05 -25.16
CA ASN A 228 34.21 17.43 -24.76
C ASN A 228 35.53 17.52 -23.98
N LEU A 229 35.85 16.52 -23.14
CA LEU A 229 37.14 16.43 -22.45
C LEU A 229 38.30 16.21 -23.43
N ASN A 230 38.13 15.34 -24.43
CA ASN A 230 39.13 15.17 -25.50
C ASN A 230 39.34 16.47 -26.29
N PHE A 231 38.26 17.19 -26.62
CA PHE A 231 38.36 18.50 -27.29
C PHE A 231 39.12 19.53 -26.43
N CYS A 232 38.83 19.59 -25.12
CA CYS A 232 39.53 20.49 -24.20
C CYS A 232 41.02 20.14 -24.02
N MET A 233 41.39 18.86 -24.06
CA MET A 233 42.80 18.44 -24.01
C MET A 233 43.55 18.78 -25.31
N GLU A 234 42.91 18.69 -26.47
CA GLU A 234 43.50 19.13 -27.75
C GLU A 234 43.72 20.65 -27.78
N ASP A 235 42.76 21.44 -27.30
CA ASP A 235 42.89 22.91 -27.19
C ASP A 235 43.98 23.33 -26.18
N LEU A 236 44.11 22.63 -25.04
CA LEU A 236 45.18 22.85 -24.06
C LEU A 236 46.56 22.50 -24.62
N TRP A 237 46.66 21.43 -25.41
CA TRP A 237 47.90 21.07 -26.11
C TRP A 237 48.27 22.13 -27.16
N GLY A 238 47.29 22.64 -27.92
CA GLY A 238 47.46 23.74 -28.86
C GLY A 238 47.95 25.03 -28.19
N TRP A 239 47.37 25.40 -27.05
CA TRP A 239 47.82 26.54 -26.23
C TRP A 239 49.24 26.37 -25.68
N SER A 240 49.62 25.14 -25.26
CA SER A 240 50.99 24.87 -24.79
C SER A 240 52.04 25.04 -25.90
N HIS A 241 51.68 24.68 -27.14
CA HIS A 241 52.52 24.88 -28.31
C HIS A 241 52.61 26.35 -28.71
N TYR A 242 51.51 27.10 -28.59
CA TYR A 242 51.50 28.54 -28.83
C TYR A 242 52.36 29.31 -27.81
N LEU A 243 52.25 28.98 -26.52
CA LEU A 243 53.08 29.57 -25.46
C LEU A 243 54.57 29.24 -25.61
N LYS A 244 54.91 28.04 -26.11
CA LYS A 244 56.31 27.69 -26.45
C LYS A 244 56.87 28.52 -27.62
N ASN A 245 56.04 28.93 -28.58
CA ASN A 245 56.47 29.73 -29.72
C ASN A 245 56.56 31.24 -29.44
N VAL A 246 55.83 31.76 -28.44
CA VAL A 246 55.89 33.18 -28.03
C VAL A 246 57.13 33.50 -27.16
N GLY A 247 57.81 32.48 -26.61
CA GLY A 247 58.99 32.65 -25.75
C GLY A 247 60.33 32.95 -26.43
N ASN A 248 60.40 33.01 -27.76
CA ASN A 248 61.63 33.32 -28.51
C ASN A 248 61.61 34.75 -29.07
N LEU A 249 61.80 35.75 -28.21
CA LEU A 249 62.22 37.11 -28.57
C LEU A 249 63.60 37.39 -27.95
N PRO A 250 64.65 37.63 -28.74
CA PRO A 250 66.00 37.81 -28.22
C PRO A 250 66.24 39.29 -27.87
N PHE A 251 66.44 39.58 -26.58
CA PHE A 251 67.07 40.83 -26.16
C PHE A 251 68.19 40.51 -25.15
N GLY A 252 69.40 40.36 -25.69
CA GLY A 252 70.63 40.45 -24.94
C GLY A 252 71.14 41.88 -24.96
N THR A 253 71.23 42.54 -23.80
CA THR A 253 72.19 43.62 -23.57
C THR A 253 72.53 43.63 -22.08
N ARG A 254 73.74 43.17 -21.74
CA ARG A 254 74.36 43.35 -20.42
C ARG A 254 75.11 44.68 -20.41
N VAL A 255 74.91 45.46 -19.35
CA VAL A 255 75.76 46.57 -18.92
C VAL A 255 76.44 46.13 -17.62
N VAL A 256 77.75 45.88 -17.68
CA VAL A 256 78.89 46.58 -17.04
C VAL A 256 80.13 45.77 -17.39
#